data_AF-A0A2V8FLW3-F1
#
_entry.id   AF-A0A2V8FLW3-F1
#
_cell.length_a   1.000
_cell.length_b   1.000
_cell.length_c   1.000
_cell.angle_alpha   90.00
_cell.angle_beta   90.00
_cell.angle_gamma   90.00
#
_symmetry.space_group_name_H-M   'P 1'
#
loop_
_entity.id
_entity.type
_entity.pdbx_description
1 polymer ?
#
loop_
_entity_poly.entity_id
_entity_poly.type
_entity_poly.pdbx_seq_one_letter_code
_entity_poly.pdbx_strand_id
1 'polypeptide(L)'
;MLLARIVGTVVATRKDPRLTSSKLLVARPIDPHGKADGGYLVAVDTVDAGVGETVLLVSGSSARMAAGLKDCPVDAAIVGIIDAIEVSE
;
A
#
# COMPACT_ATOMS: atom_id res chain seq x y z
N MET A 1 -8.45 -4.34 5.88
CA MET A 1 -7.75 -3.14 5.38
C MET A 1 -6.96 -2.54 6.51
N LEU A 2 -5.87 -1.83 6.22
CA LEU A 2 -4.97 -1.24 7.21
C LEU A 2 -4.71 0.22 6.87
N LEU A 3 -4.61 1.07 7.89
CA LEU A 3 -4.04 2.41 7.77
C LEU A 3 -2.52 2.27 7.69
N ALA A 4 -1.90 2.97 6.74
CA ALA A 4 -0.44 2.99 6.66
C ALA A 4 0.06 4.34 6.15
N ARG A 5 1.30 4.68 6.52
CA ARG A 5 2.03 5.81 5.94
C ARG A 5 3.05 5.31 4.94
N ILE A 6 3.14 5.95 3.78
CA ILE A 6 4.19 5.66 2.81
C ILE A 6 5.49 6.28 3.30
N VAL A 7 6.54 5.46 3.40
CA VAL A 7 7.84 5.86 3.95
C VAL A 7 8.98 5.72 2.93
N GLY A 8 8.70 5.19 1.74
CA GLY A 8 9.70 5.06 0.70
C GLY A 8 9.21 4.31 -0.53
N THR A 9 10.15 4.00 -1.42
CA THR A 9 9.91 3.31 -2.69
C THR A 9 10.80 2.08 -2.80
N VAL A 10 10.33 1.04 -3.48
CA VAL A 10 11.14 -0.14 -3.81
C VAL A 10 11.35 -0.20 -5.32
N VAL A 11 12.59 -0.42 -5.74
CA VAL A 11 12.94 -0.64 -7.16
C VAL A 11 13.45 -2.05 -7.33
N ALA A 12 12.78 -2.82 -8.18
CA ALA A 12 13.19 -4.17 -8.57
C ALA A 12 13.30 -4.24 -10.10
N THR A 13 14.52 -4.38 -10.61
CA THR A 13 14.80 -4.45 -12.06
C THR A 13 14.49 -5.85 -12.60
N ARG A 14 14.80 -6.89 -11.83
CA ARG A 14 14.44 -8.28 -12.14
C ARG A 14 13.29 -8.70 -11.22
N LYS A 15 12.11 -8.91 -11.78
CA LYS A 15 10.88 -9.28 -11.07
C LYS A 15 9.95 -10.07 -12.00
N ASP A 16 8.88 -10.63 -11.44
CA ASP A 16 7.84 -11.29 -12.24
C ASP A 16 7.33 -10.31 -13.33
N PRO A 17 7.23 -10.73 -14.60
CA PRO A 17 6.80 -9.86 -15.69
C PRO A 17 5.46 -9.17 -15.44
N ARG A 18 4.57 -9.77 -14.65
CA ARG A 18 3.26 -9.20 -14.30
C ARG A 18 3.36 -8.01 -13.34
N LEU A 19 4.48 -7.84 -12.65
CA LEU A 19 4.78 -6.65 -11.84
C LEU A 19 5.52 -5.55 -12.64
N THR A 20 5.69 -5.73 -13.94
CA THR A 20 6.26 -4.70 -14.81
C THR A 20 5.30 -3.51 -14.84
N SER A 21 5.86 -2.30 -14.77
CA SER A 21 5.11 -1.04 -14.68
C SER A 21 4.32 -0.81 -13.37
N SER A 22 4.38 -1.73 -12.41
CA SER A 22 3.85 -1.49 -11.06
C SER A 22 4.79 -0.58 -10.26
N LYS A 23 4.22 0.45 -9.64
CA LYS A 23 4.89 1.30 -8.65
C LYS A 23 4.85 0.59 -7.29
N LEU A 24 6.03 0.33 -6.71
CA LEU A 24 6.17 -0.38 -5.44
C LEU A 24 6.57 0.60 -4.34
N LEU A 25 5.77 0.67 -3.28
CA LEU A 25 5.96 1.59 -2.18
C LEU A 25 6.20 0.84 -0.87
N VAL A 26 7.10 1.38 -0.04
CA VAL A 26 7.28 0.93 1.34
C VAL A 26 6.24 1.62 2.19
N ALA A 27 5.37 0.83 2.81
CA ALA A 27 4.34 1.30 3.70
C ALA A 27 4.61 0.84 5.13
N ARG A 28 4.35 1.72 6.10
CA ARG A 28 4.41 1.40 7.53
C ARG A 28 3.00 1.53 8.10
N PRO A 29 2.38 0.44 8.60
CA PRO A 29 1.10 0.52 9.27
C PRO A 29 1.13 1.50 10.44
N ILE A 30 0.01 2.20 10.64
CA ILE A 30 -0.17 3.20 11.69
C ILE A 30 -1.52 3.01 12.36
N ASP A 31 -1.64 3.45 13.61
CA ASP A 31 -2.92 3.65 14.27
C ASP A 31 -3.64 4.92 13.76
N PRO A 32 -4.91 5.16 14.13
CA PRO A 32 -5.64 6.36 13.74
C PRO A 32 -4.99 7.70 14.17
N HIS A 33 -4.08 7.67 15.15
CA HIS A 33 -3.33 8.84 15.62
C HIS A 33 -1.99 9.03 14.88
N GLY A 34 -1.69 8.18 13.90
CA GLY A 34 -0.49 8.23 13.09
C GLY A 34 0.75 7.61 13.75
N LYS A 35 0.60 6.93 14.89
CA LYS A 35 1.70 6.20 15.53
C LYS A 35 1.90 4.88 14.81
N ALA A 36 3.16 4.52 14.59
CA ALA A 36 3.50 3.26 13.95
C ALA A 36 3.00 2.04 14.73
N ASP A 37 2.30 1.14 14.04
CA ASP A 37 1.72 -0.08 14.61
C ASP A 37 2.04 -1.32 13.75
N GLY A 38 3.28 -1.82 13.86
CA GLY A 38 3.72 -3.03 13.17
C GLY A 38 4.94 -2.86 12.26
N GLY A 39 5.21 -3.90 11.47
CA GLY A 39 6.35 -3.99 10.56
C GLY A 39 6.11 -3.32 9.22
N TYR A 40 7.19 -3.11 8.46
CA TYR A 40 7.10 -2.57 7.10
C TYR A 40 6.49 -3.57 6.12
N LEU A 41 5.77 -3.03 5.14
CA LEU A 41 5.15 -3.75 4.03
C LEU A 41 5.64 -3.14 2.71
N VAL A 42 5.67 -3.95 1.65
CA VAL A 42 5.79 -3.44 0.28
C VAL A 42 4.44 -3.62 -0.39
N ALA A 43 3.86 -2.55 -0.88
CA ALA A 43 2.56 -2.57 -1.53
C ALA A 43 2.67 -2.05 -2.96
N VAL A 44 1.84 -2.62 -3.85
CA VAL A 44 1.65 -2.06 -5.18
C VAL A 44 0.72 -0.86 -5.08
N ASP A 45 1.17 0.25 -5.63
CA ASP A 45 0.39 1.48 -5.72
C ASP A 45 -0.55 1.43 -6.94
N THR A 46 -1.84 1.63 -6.70
CA THR A 46 -2.87 1.70 -7.75
C THR A 46 -3.57 3.07 -7.82
N VAL A 47 -3.18 4.00 -6.94
CA VAL A 47 -3.84 5.31 -6.76
C VAL A 47 -2.88 6.49 -6.85
N ASP A 48 -1.61 6.22 -7.18
CA ASP A 48 -0.52 7.20 -7.31
C ASP A 48 -0.12 7.90 -6.01
N ALA A 49 -0.02 7.14 -4.92
CA ALA A 49 0.40 7.65 -3.61
C ALA A 49 1.89 8.08 -3.57
N GLY A 50 2.19 9.12 -2.79
CA GLY A 50 3.51 9.68 -2.55
C GLY A 50 4.09 9.34 -1.17
N VAL A 51 5.41 9.50 -1.02
CA VAL A 51 6.07 9.38 0.29
C VAL A 51 5.54 10.46 1.24
N GLY A 52 5.17 10.06 2.45
CA GLY A 52 4.60 10.94 3.48
C GLY A 52 3.08 10.90 3.53
N GLU A 53 2.41 10.37 2.50
CA GLU A 53 0.95 10.24 2.50
C GLU A 53 0.48 9.10 3.39
N THR A 54 -0.73 9.28 3.94
CA THR A 54 -1.46 8.27 4.67
C THR A 54 -2.42 7.57 3.69
N VAL A 55 -2.43 6.26 3.70
CA VAL A 55 -3.11 5.44 2.69
C VAL A 55 -3.87 4.27 3.30
N LEU A 56 -4.84 3.77 2.53
CA LEU A 56 -5.59 2.56 2.84
C LEU A 56 -5.00 1.36 2.07
N LEU A 57 -4.55 0.35 2.82
CA LEU A 57 -4.02 -0.89 2.28
C LEU A 57 -5.03 -2.04 2.36
N VAL A 58 -5.09 -2.85 1.30
CA VAL A 58 -5.68 -4.20 1.31
C VAL A 58 -4.56 -5.23 1.28
N SER A 59 -4.79 -6.41 1.86
CA SER A 59 -3.80 -7.49 1.90
C SER A 59 -4.37 -8.86 1.57
N GLY A 60 -3.49 -9.83 1.32
CA GLY A 60 -3.85 -11.19 0.94
C GLY A 60 -4.51 -11.27 -0.43
N SER A 61 -5.47 -12.20 -0.60
CA SER A 61 -6.17 -12.39 -1.88
C SER A 61 -6.93 -11.14 -2.34
N SER A 62 -7.39 -10.31 -1.41
CA SER A 62 -8.10 -9.06 -1.73
C SER A 62 -7.20 -8.03 -2.44
N ALA A 63 -5.88 -8.07 -2.25
CA ALA A 63 -4.96 -7.19 -2.96
C ALA A 63 -5.00 -7.39 -4.48
N ARG A 64 -5.22 -8.63 -4.95
CA ARG A 64 -5.37 -8.93 -6.38
C ARG A 64 -6.69 -8.41 -6.97
N MET A 65 -7.67 -8.07 -6.13
CA MET A 65 -8.92 -7.49 -6.60
C MET A 65 -8.79 -6.00 -6.94
N ALA A 66 -7.69 -5.35 -6.56
CA ALA A 66 -7.41 -3.97 -6.95
C ALA A 66 -7.19 -3.84 -8.47
N ALA A 67 -7.46 -2.65 -9.00
CA ALA A 67 -7.42 -2.38 -10.43
C ALA A 67 -6.05 -2.78 -11.04
N GLY A 68 -6.09 -3.63 -12.06
CA GLY A 68 -4.88 -4.09 -12.76
C GLY A 68 -4.09 -5.21 -12.08
N LEU A 69 -4.51 -5.73 -10.91
CA LEU A 69 -3.73 -6.70 -10.14
C LEU A 69 -4.25 -8.15 -10.14
N LYS A 70 -5.32 -8.45 -10.90
CA LYS A 70 -6.03 -9.76 -10.88
C LYS A 70 -5.10 -10.97 -10.96
N ASP A 71 -4.14 -10.94 -11.87
CA ASP A 71 -3.20 -12.04 -12.10
C ASP A 71 -1.79 -11.74 -11.56
N CYS A 72 -1.61 -10.61 -10.87
CA CYS A 72 -0.31 -10.21 -10.35
C CYS A 72 0.03 -10.97 -9.05
N PRO A 73 1.30 -11.35 -8.83
CA PRO A 73 1.73 -11.98 -7.58
C PRO A 73 1.89 -10.92 -6.48
N VAL A 74 0.75 -10.36 -6.02
CA VAL A 74 0.69 -9.32 -4.99
C VAL A 74 -0.08 -9.81 -3.78
N ASP A 75 0.36 -9.36 -2.61
CA ASP A 75 -0.23 -9.63 -1.31
C ASP A 75 -0.54 -8.34 -0.51
N ALA A 76 -0.15 -7.17 -1.03
CA ALA A 76 -0.53 -5.86 -0.52
C ALA A 76 -0.72 -4.86 -1.67
N ALA A 77 -1.81 -4.09 -1.63
CA ALA A 77 -2.09 -3.03 -2.59
C ALA A 77 -2.66 -1.78 -1.90
N ILE A 78 -2.26 -0.61 -2.39
CA ILE A 78 -2.80 0.68 -1.97
C ILE A 78 -4.03 0.97 -2.81
N VAL A 79 -5.16 1.16 -2.14
CA VAL A 79 -6.48 1.34 -2.78
C VAL A 79 -7.12 2.69 -2.49
N GLY A 80 -6.46 3.54 -1.70
CA GLY A 80 -6.93 4.90 -1.43
C GLY A 80 -5.90 5.73 -0.70
N ILE A 81 -5.95 7.05 -0.92
CA ILE A 81 -5.24 8.08 -0.15
C ILE A 81 -6.24 8.64 0.85
N ILE A 82 -5.78 8.89 2.08
CA ILE A 82 -6.64 9.27 3.20
C ILE A 82 -6.55 10.78 3.41
N ASP A 83 -7.70 11.46 3.25
CA ASP A 83 -7.81 12.91 3.48
C ASP A 83 -7.91 13.25 4.97
N ALA A 84 -8.70 12.48 5.73
CA ALA A 84 -8.93 12.69 7.15
C ALA A 84 -9.27 11.39 7.88
N ILE A 85 -9.00 11.36 9.19
CA ILE A 85 -9.35 10.28 10.10
C ILE A 85 -10.07 10.91 11.29
N GLU A 86 -11.33 10.53 11.50
CA GLU A 86 -12.14 10.98 12.63
C GLU A 86 -12.48 9.77 13.52
N VAL A 87 -12.16 9.87 14.81
CA VAL A 87 -12.42 8.82 15.82
C VAL A 87 -13.06 9.50 17.03
N SER A 88 -14.17 8.95 17.52
CA SER A 88 -15.00 9.56 18.58
C SER A 88 -14.73 9.02 19.98
N GLU A 89 -13.51 8.56 20.24
CA GLU A 89 -13.10 8.01 21.55
C GLU A 89 -13.04 9.07 22.65
#